data_AF-A0A6C0DLM2-F1
#
_entry.id   AF-A0A6C0DLM2-F1
#
_cell.length_a   1.000
_cell.length_b   1.000
_cell.length_c   1.000
_cell.angle_alpha   90.00
_cell.angle_beta   90.00
_cell.angle_gamma   90.00
#
_symmetry.space_group_name_H-M   'P 1'
#
loop_
_entity.id
_entity.type
_entity.pdbx_description
1 polymer ?
#
loop_
_entity_poly.entity_id
_entity_poly.type
_entity_poly.pdbx_seq_one_letter_code
_entity_poly.pdbx_strand_id
1 'polypeptide(L)'
;MKPSGLAERVIEAIYSGHVELIQTLFDCDFLKSTDNFDLAGECRHDSSDAVSILHLVARKPCPDYKYMIDTLLNNGLALDDAMPSTPLEDAIKNKNFPTAAYLESKGATYCLEEVASFLNEYQAYKSLKS
;
A
#
# COMPACT_ATOMS: atom_id res chain seq x y z
N MET A 1 19.22 -21.40 0.37
CA MET A 1 18.49 -20.23 0.91
C MET A 1 19.18 -18.99 0.34
N LYS A 2 18.57 -18.28 -0.61
CA LYS A 2 19.11 -16.96 -1.01
C LYS A 2 18.95 -16.03 0.20
N PRO A 3 19.96 -15.22 0.57
CA PRO A 3 19.76 -14.23 1.61
C PRO A 3 18.66 -13.26 1.14
N SER A 4 17.60 -13.12 1.93
CA SER A 4 16.55 -12.15 1.65
C SER A 4 17.15 -10.75 1.64
N GLY A 5 16.90 -10.00 0.56
CA GLY A 5 17.39 -8.64 0.42
C GLY A 5 16.78 -7.73 1.48
N LEU A 6 17.43 -6.60 1.76
CA LEU A 6 16.92 -5.62 2.73
C LEU A 6 15.51 -5.11 2.37
N ALA A 7 15.23 -4.92 1.09
CA ALA A 7 13.91 -4.56 0.58
C ALA A 7 12.83 -5.61 0.92
N GLU A 8 13.15 -6.90 0.80
CA GLU A 8 12.23 -7.99 1.12
C GLU A 8 11.83 -7.97 2.60
N ARG A 9 12.79 -7.70 3.49
CA ARG A 9 12.52 -7.58 4.93
C ARG A 9 11.63 -6.38 5.27
N VAL A 10 11.78 -5.27 4.55
CA VAL A 10 10.89 -4.10 4.71
C VAL A 10 9.47 -4.47 4.26
N ILE A 11 9.33 -5.12 3.10
CA ILE A 11 8.03 -5.60 2.59
C ILE A 11 7.37 -6.58 3.58
N GLU A 12 8.12 -7.54 4.10
CA GLU A 12 7.66 -8.49 5.13
C GLU A 12 7.20 -7.77 6.40
N ALA A 13 7.94 -6.74 6.83
CA ALA A 13 7.58 -5.94 7.99
C ALA A 13 6.26 -5.17 7.78
N ILE A 14 6.04 -4.63 6.58
CA ILE A 14 4.79 -3.95 6.22
C ILE A 14 3.62 -4.92 6.26
N TYR A 15 3.74 -6.08 5.60
CA TYR A 15 2.67 -7.09 5.58
C TYR A 15 2.37 -7.67 6.96
N SER A 16 3.38 -7.76 7.82
CA SER A 16 3.24 -8.24 9.19
C SER A 16 2.73 -7.18 10.16
N GLY A 17 2.52 -5.93 9.70
CA GLY A 17 2.01 -4.84 10.53
C GLY A 17 3.01 -4.27 11.54
N HIS A 18 4.32 -4.37 11.27
CA HIS A 18 5.36 -3.81 12.15
C HIS A 18 5.47 -2.29 12.04
N VAL A 19 4.42 -1.56 12.43
CA VAL A 19 4.30 -0.10 12.30
C VAL A 19 5.47 0.64 12.96
N GLU A 20 5.84 0.27 14.19
CA GLU A 20 6.94 0.91 14.93
C GLU A 20 8.30 0.76 14.23
N LEU A 21 8.53 -0.40 13.62
CA LEU A 21 9.74 -0.62 12.83
C LEU A 21 9.74 0.30 11.60
N ILE A 22 8.62 0.38 10.88
CA ILE A 22 8.51 1.27 9.71
C ILE A 22 8.70 2.73 10.10
N GLN A 23 8.12 3.20 11.21
CA GLN A 23 8.37 4.53 11.73
C GLN A 23 9.86 4.74 12.07
N THR A 24 10.49 3.77 12.75
CA THR A 24 11.93 3.83 13.07
C THR A 24 12.79 3.95 11.81
N LEU A 25 12.40 3.26 10.73
CA LEU A 25 13.11 3.34 9.45
C LEU A 25 12.96 4.72 8.79
N PHE A 26 11.82 5.42 8.94
CA PHE A 26 11.72 6.83 8.56
C PHE A 26 12.55 7.74 9.46
N ASP A 27 12.49 7.54 10.78
CA ASP A 27 13.18 8.40 11.77
C ASP A 27 14.71 8.40 11.61
N CYS A 28 15.29 7.33 11.06
CA CYS A 28 16.72 7.22 10.77
C CYS A 28 17.09 7.54 9.31
N ASP A 29 16.18 8.13 8.54
CA ASP A 29 16.33 8.44 7.11
C ASP A 29 16.67 7.21 6.25
N PHE A 30 16.36 6.00 6.74
CA PHE A 30 16.57 4.76 6.00
C PHE A 30 15.49 4.58 4.93
N LEU A 31 14.23 4.87 5.28
CA LEU A 31 13.13 5.00 4.33
C LEU A 31 12.83 6.46 4.04
N LYS A 32 12.52 6.74 2.77
CA LYS A 32 12.05 8.04 2.28
C LYS A 32 10.67 7.89 1.67
N SER A 33 9.89 8.97 1.70
CA SER A 33 8.54 8.98 1.12
C SER A 33 8.51 8.72 -0.39
N THR A 34 9.64 8.88 -1.06
CA THR A 34 9.81 8.65 -2.50
C THR A 34 10.32 7.25 -2.83
N ASP A 35 10.55 6.40 -1.82
CA ASP A 35 11.07 5.04 -2.05
C ASP A 35 9.98 4.14 -2.64
N ASN A 36 10.34 3.44 -3.72
CA ASN A 36 9.52 2.44 -4.39
C ASN A 36 10.18 1.06 -4.30
N PHE A 37 9.35 0.02 -4.25
CA PHE A 37 9.75 -1.37 -4.07
C PHE A 37 9.25 -2.21 -5.23
N ASP A 38 10.13 -3.03 -5.82
CA ASP A 38 9.73 -4.09 -6.74
C ASP A 38 9.17 -5.27 -5.92
N LEU A 39 7.93 -5.66 -6.23
CA LEU A 39 7.21 -6.74 -5.55
C LEU A 39 7.87 -8.13 -5.66
N ALA A 40 8.87 -8.30 -6.51
CA ALA A 40 9.59 -9.56 -6.69
C ALA A 40 10.85 -9.71 -5.80
N GLY A 41 11.24 -8.69 -5.04
CA GLY A 41 12.45 -8.75 -4.20
C GLY A 41 13.78 -8.82 -4.99
N GLU A 42 13.76 -8.61 -6.30
CA GLU A 42 14.96 -8.51 -7.14
C GLU A 42 15.22 -7.05 -7.55
N CYS A 43 16.49 -6.62 -7.47
CA CYS A 43 16.91 -5.26 -7.76
C CYS A 43 16.93 -5.01 -9.27
N ARG A 44 15.91 -4.35 -9.81
CA ARG A 44 15.94 -3.78 -11.17
C ARG A 44 15.40 -2.35 -11.12
N HIS A 45 16.31 -1.39 -11.18
CA HIS A 45 16.03 0.05 -11.11
C HIS A 45 15.18 0.61 -12.27
N ASP A 46 14.69 -0.25 -13.18
CA ASP A 46 13.90 0.09 -14.38
C ASP A 46 12.68 -0.83 -14.57
N SER A 47 12.14 -1.46 -13.50
CA SER A 47 10.94 -2.29 -13.67
C SER A 47 9.68 -1.43 -13.64
N SER A 48 8.77 -1.67 -14.59
CA SER A 48 7.40 -1.12 -14.62
C SER A 48 6.56 -1.47 -13.38
N ASP A 49 7.12 -2.27 -12.46
CA ASP A 49 6.41 -2.97 -11.40
C ASP A 49 6.80 -2.43 -10.00
N ALA A 50 7.73 -1.46 -9.94
CA ALA A 50 8.08 -0.78 -8.71
C ALA A 50 6.92 0.10 -8.23
N VAL A 51 6.52 -0.07 -6.97
CA VAL A 51 5.41 0.65 -6.37
C VAL A 51 5.78 1.24 -5.02
N SER A 52 5.11 2.32 -4.62
CA SER A 52 5.34 2.89 -3.29
C SER A 52 4.90 1.95 -2.18
N ILE A 53 5.33 2.28 -0.95
CA ILE A 53 4.97 1.51 0.24
C ILE A 53 3.45 1.45 0.44
N LEU A 54 2.72 2.50 0.04
CA LEU A 54 1.27 2.55 0.20
C LEU A 54 0.55 1.53 -0.70
N HIS A 55 1.06 1.29 -1.91
CA HIS A 55 0.60 0.21 -2.78
C HIS A 55 0.82 -1.18 -2.17
N LEU A 56 1.91 -1.38 -1.44
CA LEU A 56 2.15 -2.66 -0.75
C LEU A 56 1.01 -2.93 0.25
N VAL A 57 0.71 -1.95 1.11
CA VAL A 57 -0.39 -2.06 2.09
C VAL A 57 -1.73 -2.27 1.40
N ALA A 58 -1.97 -1.62 0.25
CA ALA A 58 -3.19 -1.79 -0.52
C ALA A 58 -3.36 -3.21 -1.07
N ARG A 59 -2.30 -3.82 -1.60
CA ARG A 59 -2.36 -5.10 -2.31
C ARG A 59 -2.60 -6.31 -1.41
N LYS A 60 -2.23 -6.26 -0.13
CA LYS A 60 -2.38 -7.39 0.80
C LYS A 60 -2.95 -6.98 2.16
N PRO A 61 -3.72 -7.87 2.81
CA PRO A 61 -4.16 -7.64 4.19
C PRO A 61 -2.96 -7.41 5.12
N CYS A 62 -3.01 -6.31 5.85
CA CYS A 62 -2.06 -5.93 6.90
C CYS A 62 -2.86 -5.81 8.23
N PRO A 63 -2.50 -6.53 9.31
CA PRO A 63 -3.26 -6.50 10.57
C PRO A 63 -3.51 -5.10 11.13
N ASP A 64 -2.51 -4.21 11.03
CA ASP A 64 -2.54 -2.84 11.55
C ASP A 64 -2.60 -1.79 10.43
N TYR A 65 -3.26 -2.12 9.31
CA TYR A 65 -3.29 -1.30 8.10
C TYR A 65 -3.67 0.17 8.35
N LYS A 66 -4.55 0.48 9.32
CA LYS A 66 -4.92 1.86 9.63
C LYS A 66 -3.74 2.67 10.16
N TYR A 67 -3.06 2.14 11.18
CA TYR A 67 -1.88 2.78 11.77
C TYR A 67 -0.70 2.79 10.79
N MET A 68 -0.55 1.73 10.00
CA MET A 68 0.44 1.70 8.93
C MET A 68 0.18 2.82 7.91
N ILE A 69 -1.05 2.95 7.39
CA ILE A 69 -1.42 4.01 6.44
C ILE A 69 -1.19 5.39 7.06
N ASP A 70 -1.63 5.62 8.31
CA ASP A 70 -1.43 6.91 8.98
C ASP A 70 0.05 7.24 9.14
N THR A 71 0.87 6.25 9.50
CA THR A 71 2.33 6.38 9.60
C THR A 71 2.92 6.77 8.26
N LEU A 72 2.55 6.09 7.18
CA LEU A 72 3.06 6.39 5.84
C LEU A 72 2.68 7.81 5.38
N LEU A 73 1.41 8.21 5.54
CA LEU A 73 0.94 9.53 5.15
C LEU A 73 1.59 10.64 6.00
N ASN A 74 1.76 10.43 7.30
CA ASN A 74 2.45 11.38 8.18
C ASN A 74 3.93 11.57 7.83
N ASN A 75 4.56 10.56 7.24
CA ASN A 75 5.93 10.63 6.72
C ASN A 75 5.98 11.13 5.26
N GLY A 76 4.88 11.66 4.73
CA GLY A 76 4.85 12.38 3.45
C GLY A 76 4.66 11.51 2.21
N LEU A 77 4.24 10.25 2.36
CA LEU A 77 3.82 9.46 1.19
C LEU A 77 2.58 10.09 0.57
N ALA A 78 2.58 10.18 -0.76
CA ALA A 78 1.43 10.64 -1.50
C ALA A 78 0.32 9.59 -1.44
N LEU A 79 -0.90 10.05 -1.19
CA LEU A 79 -2.09 9.21 -1.09
C LEU A 79 -2.51 8.62 -2.44
N ASP A 80 -2.36 9.45 -3.49
CA ASP A 80 -2.67 9.13 -4.89
C ASP A 80 -1.39 9.28 -5.73
N ASP A 81 -0.37 8.47 -5.45
CA ASP A 81 0.76 8.34 -6.37
C ASP A 81 0.34 7.45 -7.55
N ALA A 82 0.16 8.04 -8.72
CA ALA A 82 -0.25 7.28 -9.91
C ALA A 82 0.93 6.46 -10.45
N MET A 83 0.79 5.12 -10.61
CA MET A 83 1.35 4.27 -11.71
C MET A 83 1.19 2.75 -11.45
N PRO A 84 0.69 1.92 -12.41
CA PRO A 84 -0.36 2.22 -13.40
C PRO A 84 -1.75 2.41 -12.77
N SER A 85 -1.87 2.27 -11.46
CA SER A 85 -3.07 2.48 -10.65
C SER A 85 -2.75 3.33 -9.42
N THR A 86 -3.77 3.77 -8.69
CA THR A 86 -3.61 4.36 -7.36
C THR A 86 -3.60 3.28 -6.27
N PRO A 87 -3.10 3.57 -5.05
CA PRO A 87 -3.21 2.65 -3.93
C PRO A 87 -4.66 2.22 -3.63
N LEU A 88 -5.63 3.13 -3.77
CA LEU A 88 -7.04 2.78 -3.58
C LEU A 88 -7.54 1.82 -4.66
N GLU A 89 -7.20 2.06 -5.92
CA GLU A 89 -7.53 1.15 -7.02
C GLU A 89 -6.97 -0.25 -6.79
N ASP A 90 -5.72 -0.34 -6.32
CA ASP A 90 -5.09 -1.61 -5.99
C ASP A 90 -5.79 -2.32 -4.83
N ALA A 91 -6.18 -1.61 -3.78
CA ALA A 91 -6.92 -2.20 -2.68
C ALA A 91 -8.27 -2.75 -3.13
N ILE A 92 -8.97 -2.05 -4.03
CA ILE A 92 -10.25 -2.51 -4.61
C ILE A 92 -10.03 -3.74 -5.50
N LYS A 93 -9.09 -3.67 -6.46
CA LYS A 93 -8.76 -4.76 -7.40
C LYS A 93 -8.33 -6.05 -6.66
N ASN A 94 -7.60 -5.91 -5.55
CA ASN A 94 -7.17 -7.04 -4.70
C ASN A 94 -8.19 -7.45 -3.64
N LYS A 95 -9.40 -6.87 -3.63
CA LYS A 95 -10.47 -7.15 -2.66
C LYS A 95 -10.06 -6.93 -1.20
N ASN A 96 -9.07 -6.08 -0.97
CA ASN A 96 -8.65 -5.63 0.36
C ASN A 96 -9.58 -4.49 0.83
N PHE A 97 -10.88 -4.76 0.89
CA PHE A 97 -11.92 -3.75 1.11
C PHE A 97 -11.80 -2.96 2.42
N PRO A 98 -11.35 -3.53 3.56
CA PRO A 98 -11.08 -2.74 4.76
C PRO A 98 -10.04 -1.64 4.51
N THR A 99 -8.96 -1.99 3.81
CA THR A 99 -7.90 -1.06 3.44
C THR A 99 -8.40 -0.03 2.43
N ALA A 100 -9.15 -0.47 1.40
CA ALA A 100 -9.78 0.42 0.42
C ALA A 100 -10.70 1.46 1.09
N ALA A 101 -11.59 1.00 1.99
CA ALA A 101 -12.49 1.90 2.72
C ALA A 101 -11.73 2.90 3.59
N TYR A 102 -10.60 2.50 4.17
CA TYR A 102 -9.79 3.43 4.95
C TYR A 102 -9.04 4.44 4.07
N LEU A 103 -8.46 4.01 2.94
CA LEU A 103 -7.85 4.92 1.97
C LEU A 103 -8.87 5.92 1.43
N GLU A 104 -10.08 5.49 1.05
CA GLU A 104 -11.17 6.37 0.63
C GLU A 104 -11.55 7.35 1.77
N SER A 105 -11.55 6.91 3.03
CA SER A 105 -11.78 7.79 4.19
C SER A 105 -10.68 8.83 4.43
N LYS A 106 -9.47 8.60 3.90
CA LYS A 106 -8.35 9.56 3.90
C LYS A 106 -8.39 10.53 2.71
N GLY A 107 -9.37 10.38 1.82
CA GLY A 107 -9.53 11.21 0.63
C GLY A 107 -8.87 10.65 -0.62
N ALA A 108 -8.45 9.38 -0.63
CA ALA A 108 -7.88 8.75 -1.82
C ALA A 108 -8.94 8.64 -2.91
N THR A 109 -8.51 8.76 -4.16
CA THR A 109 -9.39 8.72 -5.33
C THR A 109 -9.07 7.56 -6.25
N TYR A 110 -10.04 7.18 -7.09
CA TYR A 110 -9.89 6.12 -8.07
C TYR A 110 -10.66 6.44 -9.34
N CYS A 111 -10.16 5.95 -10.46
CA CYS A 111 -10.86 5.97 -11.73
C CYS A 111 -11.93 4.87 -11.76
N LEU A 112 -13.18 5.24 -12.07
CA LEU A 112 -14.29 4.29 -12.16
C LEU A 112 -14.05 3.20 -13.20
N GLU A 113 -13.47 3.55 -14.34
CA GLU A 113 -13.19 2.63 -15.45
C GLU A 113 -12.18 1.55 -15.04
N GLU A 114 -11.20 1.91 -14.21
CA GLU A 114 -10.15 1.01 -13.73
C GLU A 114 -10.66 -0.05 -12.75
N VAL A 115 -11.69 0.25 -11.98
CA VAL A 115 -12.20 -0.65 -10.93
C VAL A 115 -13.62 -1.16 -11.19
N ALA A 116 -14.21 -0.87 -12.35
CA ALA A 116 -15.62 -1.13 -12.64
C ALA A 116 -16.04 -2.57 -12.31
N SER A 117 -15.20 -3.55 -12.67
CA SER A 117 -15.44 -4.98 -12.43
C SER A 117 -15.48 -5.39 -10.95
N PHE A 118 -14.92 -4.58 -10.06
CA PHE A 118 -14.81 -4.85 -8.62
C PHE A 118 -15.73 -3.95 -7.78
N LEU A 119 -16.26 -2.88 -8.39
CA LEU A 119 -16.97 -1.82 -7.69
C LEU A 119 -18.24 -2.34 -6.99
N ASN A 120 -18.99 -3.26 -7.59
CA ASN A 120 -20.20 -3.82 -6.97
C ASN A 120 -19.90 -4.52 -5.63
N GLU A 121 -18.83 -5.32 -5.57
CA GLU A 121 -18.40 -5.99 -4.34
C GLU A 121 -17.94 -4.98 -3.29
N TYR A 122 -17.19 -3.96 -3.72
CA TYR A 122 -16.73 -2.91 -2.82
C TYR A 122 -17.88 -2.08 -2.23
N GLN A 123 -18.86 -1.70 -3.05
CA GLN A 123 -20.03 -0.96 -2.58
C GLN A 123 -20.90 -1.80 -1.63
N ALA A 124 -21.04 -3.11 -1.89
CA ALA A 124 -21.70 -4.03 -0.97
C ALA A 124 -20.97 -4.15 0.38
N TYR A 125 -19.63 -4.15 0.38
CA TYR A 125 -18.86 -4.10 1.62
C TYR A 125 -19.15 -2.82 2.41
N LYS A 126 -19.17 -1.66 1.73
CA LYS A 126 -19.44 -0.37 2.38
C LYS A 126 -20.82 -0.29 3.02
N SER A 127 -21.86 -0.78 2.34
CA SER A 127 -23.24 -0.74 2.86
C SER A 127 -23.49 -1.63 4.08
N LEU A 128 -22.66 -2.66 4.28
CA LEU A 128 -22.71 -3.52 5.47
C LEU A 128 -22.01 -2.91 6.69
N LYS A 129 -21.25 -1.83 6.51
CA LYS A 129 -20.42 -1.19 7.53
C LYS A 129 -20.86 0.24 7.90
N SER A 130 -21.79 0.81 7.13
CA SER A 130 -22.55 2.03 7.43
C SER A 130 -23.71 1.74 8.36
#